data_AF-A0A806UBU1-F1
#
_entry.id   AF-A0A806UBU1-F1
#
_cell.length_a   1.000
_cell.length_b   1.000
_cell.length_c   1.000
_cell.angle_alpha   90.00
_cell.angle_beta   90.00
_cell.angle_gamma   90.00
#
_symmetry.space_group_name_H-M   'P 1'
#
loop_
_entity.id
_entity.type
_entity.pdbx_description
1 polymer ?
#
loop_
_entity_poly.entity_id
_entity_poly.type
_entity_poly.pdbx_seq_one_letter_code
_entity_poly.pdbx_strand_id
1 'polypeptide(L)'
;MGNKTVQISINKFREKRRFSGEDFFKDNKVFNEMKTKQNIYRARVIVQNHIDTYNDKSFDVGQEDIQDLKKGIGEFEIAISKAIQLYEHTIEITEEELIELIDNLFSFYNEFEKLITKKTFR
;
A
#
# COMPACT_ATOMS: atom_id res chain seq x y z
N MET A 1 2.10 20.17 -18.59
CA MET A 1 2.82 19.01 -19.17
C MET A 1 3.14 18.09 -18.01
N GLY A 2 2.45 16.95 -17.88
CA GLY A 2 2.72 16.01 -16.78
C GLY A 2 4.12 15.42 -16.89
N ASN A 3 4.83 15.31 -15.77
CA ASN A 3 6.18 14.78 -15.73
C ASN A 3 6.19 13.31 -16.20
N LYS A 4 7.04 12.96 -17.18
CA LYS A 4 7.10 11.59 -17.72
C LYS A 4 7.39 10.56 -16.63
N THR A 5 8.15 10.94 -15.61
CA THR A 5 8.54 10.06 -14.50
C THR A 5 7.34 9.64 -13.65
N VAL A 6 6.49 10.58 -13.22
CA VAL A 6 5.33 10.25 -12.38
C VAL A 6 4.32 9.39 -13.15
N GLN A 7 4.14 9.64 -14.44
CA GLN A 7 3.24 8.84 -15.27
C GLN A 7 3.72 7.38 -15.41
N ILE A 8 5.03 7.16 -15.53
CA ILE A 8 5.62 5.81 -15.54
C ILE A 8 5.33 5.10 -14.21
N SER A 9 5.51 5.79 -13.08
CA SER A 9 5.20 5.22 -11.75
C SER A 9 3.73 4.88 -11.59
N ILE A 10 2.82 5.76 -12.03
CA ILE A 10 1.36 5.52 -12.00
C ILE A 10 0.99 4.29 -12.84
N ASN A 11 1.54 4.17 -14.05
CA ASN A 11 1.25 3.03 -14.92
C ASN A 11 1.76 1.72 -14.30
N LYS A 12 2.99 1.73 -13.77
CA LYS A 12 3.58 0.60 -13.03
C LYS A 12 2.71 0.21 -11.84
N PHE A 13 2.17 1.17 -11.10
CA PHE A 13 1.24 0.92 -10.00
C PHE A 13 -0.05 0.24 -10.51
N ARG A 14 -0.70 0.78 -11.54
CA ARG A 14 -1.94 0.23 -12.11
C ARG A 14 -1.78 -1.21 -12.61
N GLU A 15 -0.62 -1.55 -13.17
CA GLU A 15 -0.29 -2.90 -13.65
C GLU A 15 0.05 -3.89 -12.53
N LYS A 16 0.67 -3.42 -11.44
CA LYS A 16 1.26 -4.29 -10.41
C LYS A 16 0.50 -4.32 -9.08
N ARG A 17 -0.59 -3.57 -8.94
CA ARG A 17 -1.47 -3.64 -7.75
C ARG A 17 -2.02 -5.06 -7.59
N ARG A 18 -2.09 -5.58 -6.35
CA ARG A 18 -2.36 -7.01 -6.11
C ARG A 18 -3.59 -7.24 -5.25
N PHE A 19 -3.76 -6.45 -4.19
CA PHE A 19 -4.65 -6.78 -3.08
C PHE A 19 -5.89 -5.88 -3.00
N SER A 20 -5.87 -4.69 -3.62
CA SER A 20 -7.01 -3.76 -3.64
C SER A 20 -8.26 -4.27 -4.37
N GLY A 21 -8.13 -5.33 -5.17
CA GLY A 21 -9.23 -5.96 -5.91
C GLY A 21 -9.83 -7.21 -5.23
N GLU A 22 -9.37 -7.58 -4.05
CA GLU A 22 -9.83 -8.79 -3.37
C GLU A 22 -11.15 -8.61 -2.62
N ASP A 23 -11.75 -9.73 -2.21
CA ASP A 23 -13.11 -9.79 -1.67
C ASP A 23 -13.35 -8.92 -0.44
N PHE A 24 -12.29 -8.53 0.27
CA PHE A 24 -12.35 -7.69 1.47
C PHE A 24 -12.64 -6.20 1.20
N PHE A 25 -12.63 -5.73 -0.07
CA PHE A 25 -12.88 -4.32 -0.42
C PHE A 25 -14.08 -4.12 -1.35
N LYS A 26 -15.11 -4.97 -1.23
CA LYS A 26 -16.32 -4.84 -2.05
C LYS A 26 -17.10 -3.56 -1.80
N ASP A 27 -16.95 -2.94 -0.63
CA ASP A 27 -17.50 -1.63 -0.34
C ASP A 27 -16.45 -0.52 -0.57
N ASN A 28 -16.85 0.55 -1.25
CA ASN A 28 -15.97 1.71 -1.51
C ASN A 28 -15.63 2.52 -0.24
N LYS A 29 -15.83 1.94 0.95
CA LYS A 29 -15.68 2.60 2.24
C LYS A 29 -14.26 3.11 2.45
N VAL A 30 -13.26 2.23 2.28
CA VAL A 30 -11.84 2.59 2.43
C VAL A 30 -11.47 3.74 1.49
N PHE A 31 -11.87 3.67 0.22
CA PHE A 31 -11.59 4.74 -0.75
C PHE A 31 -12.25 6.08 -0.35
N ASN A 32 -13.48 6.02 0.17
CA ASN A 32 -14.22 7.20 0.60
C ASN A 32 -13.66 7.85 1.88
N GLU A 33 -12.97 7.09 2.72
CA GLU A 33 -12.34 7.58 3.95
C GLU A 33 -10.99 8.27 3.69
N MET A 34 -10.32 7.97 2.58
CA MET A 34 -9.02 8.54 2.21
C MET A 34 -9.17 9.96 1.61
N LYS A 35 -9.75 10.90 2.34
CA LYS A 35 -10.02 12.25 1.79
C LYS A 35 -8.84 13.21 1.87
N THR A 36 -7.90 12.95 2.77
CA THR A 36 -6.79 13.85 3.02
C THR A 36 -5.46 13.13 2.86
N LYS A 37 -4.43 13.90 2.56
CA LYS A 37 -3.03 13.45 2.60
C LYS A 37 -2.71 12.72 3.91
N GLN A 38 -3.13 13.25 5.05
CA GLN A 38 -2.91 12.63 6.36
C GLN A 38 -3.51 11.23 6.46
N ASN A 39 -4.70 10.99 5.88
CA ASN A 39 -5.29 9.65 5.84
C ASN A 39 -4.43 8.67 5.03
N ILE A 40 -3.92 9.10 3.89
CA ILE A 40 -3.06 8.29 3.02
C ILE A 40 -1.75 7.91 3.74
N TYR A 41 -1.08 8.88 4.38
CA TYR A 41 0.14 8.59 5.13
C TYR A 41 -0.12 7.71 6.37
N ARG A 42 -1.30 7.82 6.99
CA ARG A 42 -1.68 6.93 8.09
C ARG A 42 -1.78 5.49 7.63
N ALA A 43 -2.35 5.22 6.45
CA ALA A 43 -2.40 3.87 5.87
C ALA A 43 -0.98 3.31 5.65
N ARG A 44 -0.05 4.13 5.14
CA ARG A 44 1.37 3.74 5.01
C ARG A 44 1.98 3.33 6.35
N VAL A 45 1.77 4.14 7.39
CA VAL A 45 2.34 3.91 8.73
C VAL A 45 1.78 2.63 9.35
N ILE A 46 0.49 2.33 9.17
CA ILE A 46 -0.11 1.08 9.68
C ILE A 46 0.57 -0.13 9.07
N VAL A 47 0.76 -0.15 7.74
CA VAL A 47 1.43 -1.26 7.04
C VAL A 47 2.88 -1.40 7.51
N GLN A 48 3.62 -0.30 7.61
CA GLN A 48 5.00 -0.32 8.11
C GLN A 48 5.07 -0.92 9.52
N ASN A 49 4.21 -0.48 10.43
CA ASN A 49 4.18 -0.99 11.81
C ASN A 49 3.90 -2.49 11.86
N HIS A 50 3.00 -3.00 11.02
CA HIS A 50 2.74 -4.43 10.91
C HIS A 50 3.99 -5.18 10.42
N ILE A 51 4.64 -4.69 9.36
CA ILE A 51 5.88 -5.29 8.84
C ILE A 51 6.97 -5.31 9.92
N ASP A 52 7.18 -4.20 10.62
CA ASP A 52 8.20 -4.10 11.66
C ASP A 52 7.93 -5.09 12.79
N THR A 53 6.66 -5.21 13.21
CA THR A 53 6.22 -6.17 14.24
C THR A 53 6.45 -7.61 13.79
N TYR A 54 6.08 -7.96 12.55
CA TYR A 54 6.18 -9.34 12.06
C TYR A 54 7.60 -9.74 11.66
N ASN A 55 8.47 -8.76 11.40
CA ASN A 55 9.90 -8.98 11.20
C ASN A 55 10.67 -9.21 12.52
N ASP A 56 10.09 -8.83 13.67
CA ASP A 56 10.68 -9.14 14.98
C ASP A 56 10.79 -10.67 15.15
N LYS A 57 11.99 -11.13 15.52
CA LYS A 57 12.27 -12.56 15.70
C LYS A 57 11.51 -13.18 16.87
N SER A 58 11.08 -12.36 17.82
CA SER A 58 10.30 -12.78 18.99
C SER A 58 8.82 -12.99 18.69
N PHE A 59 8.31 -12.43 17.58
CA PHE A 59 6.92 -12.57 17.17
C PHE A 59 6.74 -13.83 16.33
N ASP A 60 5.76 -14.67 16.69
CA ASP A 60 5.39 -15.84 15.91
C ASP A 60 4.28 -15.49 14.93
N VAL A 61 4.61 -15.45 13.63
CA VAL A 61 3.70 -14.96 12.58
C VAL A 61 2.69 -16.05 12.20
N GLY A 62 1.47 -15.88 12.69
CA GLY A 62 0.29 -16.69 12.39
C GLY A 62 -0.26 -16.49 10.98
N GLN A 63 -1.24 -17.31 10.60
CA GLN A 63 -1.88 -17.17 9.29
C GLN A 63 -2.80 -15.95 9.26
N GLU A 64 -3.42 -15.63 10.40
CA GLU A 64 -4.24 -14.44 10.60
C GLU A 64 -3.41 -13.16 10.43
N ASP A 65 -2.20 -13.09 11.00
CA ASP A 65 -1.29 -11.95 10.85
C ASP A 65 -0.92 -11.68 9.39
N ILE A 66 -0.73 -12.74 8.59
CA ILE A 66 -0.47 -12.63 7.15
C ILE A 66 -1.69 -12.09 6.42
N GLN A 67 -2.90 -12.53 6.77
CA GLN A 67 -4.13 -11.99 6.18
C GLN A 67 -4.34 -10.53 6.56
N ASP A 68 -4.05 -10.16 7.80
CA ASP A 68 -4.14 -8.78 8.27
C ASP A 68 -3.11 -7.88 7.59
N LEU A 69 -1.87 -8.35 7.40
CA LEU A 69 -0.88 -7.61 6.61
C LEU A 69 -1.33 -7.43 5.16
N LYS A 70 -1.81 -8.52 4.54
CA LYS A 70 -2.30 -8.50 3.16
C LYS A 70 -3.43 -7.47 2.99
N LYS A 71 -4.38 -7.46 3.91
CA LYS A 71 -5.46 -6.48 3.95
C LYS A 71 -4.91 -5.07 4.13
N GLY A 72 -4.01 -4.83 5.07
CA GLY A 72 -3.39 -3.52 5.28
C GLY A 72 -2.67 -3.00 4.03
N ILE A 73 -1.92 -3.85 3.34
CA ILE A 73 -1.26 -3.48 2.07
C ILE A 73 -2.32 -3.12 1.01
N GLY A 74 -3.40 -3.89 0.93
CA GLY A 74 -4.52 -3.60 0.04
C GLY A 74 -5.22 -2.27 0.34
N GLU A 75 -5.38 -1.91 1.61
CA GLU A 75 -5.90 -0.59 2.02
C GLU A 75 -4.96 0.53 1.56
N PHE A 76 -3.64 0.29 1.65
CA PHE A 76 -2.63 1.24 1.16
C PHE A 76 -2.64 1.38 -0.37
N GLU A 77 -2.88 0.31 -1.13
CA GLU A 77 -3.11 0.40 -2.58
C GLU A 77 -4.32 1.28 -2.93
N ILE A 78 -5.41 1.17 -2.16
CA ILE A 78 -6.59 2.02 -2.32
C ILE A 78 -6.24 3.48 -2.00
N ALA A 79 -5.47 3.71 -0.93
CA ALA A 79 -4.99 5.03 -0.57
C ALA A 79 -4.12 5.65 -1.67
N ILE A 80 -3.26 4.87 -2.34
CA ILE A 80 -2.47 5.34 -3.50
C ILE A 80 -3.38 5.65 -4.69
N SER A 81 -4.38 4.82 -4.96
CA SER A 81 -5.36 5.11 -6.03
C SER A 81 -6.05 6.46 -5.79
N LYS A 82 -6.32 6.78 -4.52
CA LYS A 82 -6.87 8.06 -4.12
C LYS A 82 -5.85 9.20 -4.21
N ALA A 83 -4.61 8.96 -3.84
CA ALA A 83 -3.51 9.91 -4.01
C ALA A 83 -3.32 10.31 -5.49
N ILE A 84 -3.43 9.35 -6.41
CA ILE A 84 -3.40 9.61 -7.86
C ILE A 84 -4.56 10.52 -8.27
N GLN A 85 -5.78 10.24 -7.79
CA GLN A 85 -6.94 11.09 -8.06
C GLN A 85 -6.72 12.53 -7.56
N LEU A 86 -6.18 12.70 -6.34
CA LEU A 86 -5.90 14.02 -5.76
C LEU A 86 -4.78 14.75 -6.53
N TYR A 87 -3.74 14.03 -6.94
CA TYR A 87 -2.68 14.57 -7.80
C TYR A 87 -3.25 15.07 -9.14
N GLU A 88 -4.14 14.30 -9.78
CA GLU A 88 -4.72 14.64 -11.09
C GLU A 88 -5.74 15.80 -11.02
N HIS A 89 -6.40 16.02 -9.87
CA HIS A 89 -7.55 16.95 -9.77
C HIS A 89 -7.42 18.10 -8.77
N THR A 90 -6.67 17.94 -7.68
CA THR A 90 -6.65 18.93 -6.57
C THR A 90 -5.24 19.46 -6.23
N ILE A 91 -4.17 18.86 -6.77
CA ILE A 91 -2.76 19.26 -6.54
C ILE A 91 -2.36 19.13 -5.04
N GLU A 92 -3.11 18.38 -4.23
CA GLU A 92 -2.82 18.20 -2.79
C GLU A 92 -1.65 17.25 -2.50
N ILE A 93 -1.23 16.49 -3.51
CA ILE A 93 -0.11 15.54 -3.47
C ILE A 93 0.90 16.01 -4.51
N THR A 94 2.19 16.08 -4.14
CA THR A 94 3.24 16.41 -5.11
C THR A 94 3.66 15.18 -5.92
N GLU A 95 4.40 15.38 -7.01
CA GLU A 95 4.93 14.28 -7.83
C GLU A 95 5.86 13.37 -7.03
N GLU A 96 6.74 13.97 -6.23
CA GLU A 96 7.71 13.27 -5.39
C GLU A 96 7.01 12.42 -4.34
N GLU A 97 5.96 12.96 -3.71
CA GLU A 97 5.18 12.26 -2.70
C GLU A 97 4.42 11.08 -3.30
N LEU A 98 3.86 11.25 -4.49
CA LEU A 98 3.17 10.16 -5.18
C LEU A 98 4.15 9.03 -5.57
N ILE A 99 5.34 9.39 -6.05
CA ILE A 99 6.39 8.42 -6.37
C ILE A 99 6.82 7.68 -5.09
N GLU A 100 7.06 8.40 -4.00
CA GLU A 100 7.44 7.83 -2.71
C GLU A 100 6.38 6.82 -2.20
N LEU A 101 5.09 7.15 -2.30
CA LEU A 101 4.02 6.26 -1.88
C LEU A 101 3.98 4.97 -2.71
N ILE A 102 4.17 5.08 -4.03
CA ILE A 102 4.21 3.92 -4.95
C ILE A 102 5.43 3.03 -4.66
N ASP A 103 6.59 3.62 -4.41
CA ASP A 103 7.81 2.87 -4.10
C ASP A 103 7.71 2.17 -2.73
N ASN A 104 7.12 2.83 -1.73
CA ASN A 104 6.82 2.23 -0.44
C ASN A 104 5.92 0.99 -0.59
N LEU A 105 4.88 1.07 -1.42
CA LEU A 105 4.01 -0.08 -1.70
C LEU A 105 4.79 -1.26 -2.28
N PHE A 106 5.67 -1.02 -3.25
CA PHE A 106 6.48 -2.10 -3.82
C PHE A 106 7.49 -2.67 -2.83
N SER A 107 8.03 -1.84 -1.92
CA SER A 107 8.82 -2.32 -0.79
C SER A 107 8.00 -3.25 0.10
N PHE A 108 6.76 -2.85 0.44
CA PHE A 108 5.86 -3.67 1.26
C PHE A 108 5.48 -5.00 0.62
N TYR A 109 5.29 -5.06 -0.71
CA TYR A 109 5.13 -6.35 -1.39
C TYR A 109 6.36 -7.24 -1.19
N ASN A 110 7.56 -6.70 -1.34
CA ASN A 110 8.79 -7.49 -1.18
C ASN A 110 8.92 -8.02 0.26
N GLU A 111 8.61 -7.20 1.26
CA GLU A 111 8.63 -7.62 2.67
C GLU A 111 7.55 -8.68 2.96
N PHE A 112 6.35 -8.52 2.41
CA PHE A 112 5.28 -9.51 2.51
C PHE A 112 5.69 -10.87 1.93
N GLU A 113 6.28 -10.90 0.74
CA GLU A 113 6.77 -12.14 0.11
C GLU A 113 7.87 -12.82 0.95
N LYS A 114 8.78 -12.04 1.55
CA LYS A 114 9.80 -12.57 2.47
C LYS A 114 9.17 -13.22 3.69
N LEU A 115 8.14 -12.59 4.29
CA LEU A 115 7.43 -13.14 5.44
C LEU A 115 6.72 -14.46 5.11
N ILE A 116 6.03 -14.54 3.98
CA ILE A 116 5.39 -15.78 3.51
C ILE A 116 6.45 -16.86 3.30
N THR A 117 7.53 -16.53 2.60
CA THR A 117 8.61 -17.47 2.29
C THR A 117 9.23 -18.04 3.57
N LYS A 118 9.53 -17.17 4.55
CA LYS A 118 10.06 -17.56 5.87
C LYS A 118 9.15 -18.53 6.61
N LYS A 119 7.82 -18.38 6.47
CA LYS A 119 6.84 -19.26 7.09
C LYS A 119 6.76 -20.63 6.39
N THR A 120 6.75 -20.66 5.06
CA THR A 120 6.67 -21.91 4.29
C THR A 120 7.86 -22.84 4.53
N PHE A 121 9.04 -22.28 4.88
CA PHE A 121 10.25 -23.04 5.18
C PHE A 121 10.47 -23.36 6.67
N ARG A 122 9.57 -22.94 7.56
CA ARG A 122 9.56 -23.32 8.99
C ARG A 122 8.69 -24.56 9.19
#